data_AF-A0A3N1PKG8-F1
#
_entry.id   AF-A0A3N1PKG8-F1
#
_cell.length_a   1.000
_cell.length_b   1.000
_cell.length_c   1.000
_cell.angle_alpha   90.00
_cell.angle_beta   90.00
_cell.angle_gamma   90.00
#
_symmetry.space_group_name_H-M   'P 1'
#
loop_
_entity.id
_entity.type
_entity.pdbx_description
1 polymer ?
#
loop_
_entity_poly.entity_id
_entity_poly.type
_entity_poly.pdbx_seq_one_letter_code
_entity_poly.pdbx_strand_id
1 'polypeptide(L)'
;MKHKLVLVSLNQQQIESAKKVNGSRKQITHALICGPHGNLFGTEKFCRKYYSAWVSVFPLLFDEGVETDNFEIVDYESTFDLVTKLIEIHDPLEKASNPIWQEIEKPQKKKKTGFFQKLFCTK
;
A
#
# COMPACT_ATOMS: atom_id res chain seq x y z
N MET A 1 6.73 3.84 10.82
CA MET A 1 7.54 4.98 10.34
C MET A 1 7.07 5.24 8.92
N LYS A 2 6.79 6.50 8.55
CA LYS A 2 6.40 6.82 7.17
C LYS A 2 7.66 6.92 6.29
N HIS A 3 7.51 6.63 5.02
CA HIS A 3 8.59 6.64 4.04
C HIS A 3 8.24 7.60 2.91
N LYS A 4 9.26 8.17 2.26
CA LYS A 4 9.01 8.98 1.07
C LYS A 4 8.65 8.06 -0.10
N LEU A 5 7.66 8.46 -0.88
CA LEU A 5 7.40 7.84 -2.17
C LEU A 5 8.28 8.53 -3.21
N VAL A 6 9.25 7.81 -3.78
CA VAL A 6 10.27 8.44 -4.65
C VAL A 6 10.07 8.02 -6.10
N LEU A 7 9.76 8.98 -6.97
CA LEU A 7 9.80 8.81 -8.42
C LEU A 7 11.20 9.13 -8.91
N VAL A 8 11.85 8.14 -9.54
CA VAL A 8 13.24 8.25 -9.99
C VAL A 8 13.30 8.25 -11.51
N SER A 9 13.90 9.27 -12.10
CA SER A 9 14.35 9.23 -13.50
C SER A 9 15.66 8.45 -13.57
N LEU A 10 15.67 7.34 -14.31
CA LEU A 10 16.82 6.43 -14.32
C LEU A 10 17.88 6.89 -15.31
N ASN A 11 19.14 6.81 -14.89
CA ASN A 11 20.26 6.97 -15.81
C ASN A 11 20.49 5.69 -16.65
N GLN A 12 21.36 5.77 -17.66
CA GLN A 12 21.59 4.68 -18.60
C GLN A 12 22.03 3.37 -17.91
N GLN A 13 22.93 3.45 -16.93
CA GLN A 13 23.42 2.28 -16.19
C GLN A 13 22.30 1.64 -15.37
N GLN A 14 21.46 2.45 -14.72
CA GLN A 14 20.32 1.98 -13.96
C GLN A 14 19.26 1.34 -14.87
N ILE A 15 19.01 1.91 -16.05
CA ILE A 15 18.10 1.35 -17.06
C ILE A 15 18.58 -0.04 -17.50
N GLU A 16 19.88 -0.20 -17.75
CA GLU A 16 20.46 -1.48 -18.15
C GLU A 16 20.33 -2.54 -17.06
N SER A 17 20.66 -2.19 -15.82
CA SER A 17 20.46 -3.04 -14.64
C SER A 17 19.00 -3.45 -14.48
N ALA A 18 18.07 -2.48 -14.56
CA ALA A 18 16.64 -2.74 -14.42
C ALA A 18 16.12 -3.67 -15.53
N LYS A 19 16.54 -3.46 -16.79
CA LYS A 19 16.15 -4.32 -17.92
C LYS A 19 16.69 -5.73 -17.80
N LYS A 20 17.91 -5.90 -17.26
CA LYS A 20 18.51 -7.22 -17.04
C LYS A 20 17.67 -8.07 -16.08
N VAL A 21 17.12 -7.46 -15.03
CA VAL A 21 16.32 -8.15 -14.00
C VAL A 21 14.85 -8.30 -14.44
N ASN A 22 14.23 -7.23 -14.92
CA ASN A 22 12.78 -7.19 -15.16
C ASN A 22 12.34 -7.66 -16.55
N GLY A 23 13.30 -7.87 -17.46
CA GLY A 23 13.08 -8.30 -18.83
C GLY A 23 13.52 -7.25 -19.85
N SER A 24 14.42 -7.66 -20.75
CA SER A 24 15.09 -6.78 -21.73
C SER A 24 14.14 -6.09 -22.73
N ARG A 25 12.97 -6.69 -22.98
CA ARG A 25 11.95 -6.13 -23.88
C ARG A 25 11.14 -4.99 -23.26
N LYS A 26 11.17 -4.83 -21.93
CA LYS A 26 10.38 -3.78 -21.26
C LYS A 26 11.01 -2.41 -21.49
N GLN A 27 10.17 -1.42 -21.78
CA GLN A 27 10.60 -0.03 -21.81
C GLN A 27 10.67 0.48 -20.37
N ILE A 28 11.88 0.62 -19.86
CA ILE A 28 12.17 1.11 -18.52
C ILE A 28 12.96 2.41 -18.66
N THR A 29 12.42 3.49 -18.09
CA THR A 29 13.05 4.81 -18.02
C THR A 29 12.94 5.42 -16.63
N HIS A 30 11.99 4.96 -15.81
CA HIS A 30 11.74 5.45 -14.46
C HIS A 30 11.57 4.29 -13.49
N ALA A 31 11.77 4.59 -12.21
CA ALA A 31 11.40 3.73 -11.11
C ALA A 31 10.51 4.48 -10.11
N LEU A 32 9.64 3.74 -9.42
CA LEU A 32 8.89 4.23 -8.26
C LEU A 32 9.33 3.42 -7.05
N ILE A 33 10.00 4.08 -6.11
CA ILE A 33 10.56 3.48 -4.90
C ILE A 33 9.60 3.74 -3.74
N CYS A 34 9.12 2.68 -3.12
CA CYS A 34 8.12 2.73 -2.05
C CYS A 34 8.75 2.39 -0.69
N GLY A 35 10.01 2.79 -0.47
CA GLY A 35 10.78 2.45 0.71
C GLY A 35 10.93 0.92 0.86
N PRO A 36 10.73 0.35 2.05
CA PRO A 36 10.88 -1.09 2.28
C PRO A 36 9.75 -1.94 1.67
N HIS A 37 8.70 -1.30 1.13
CA HIS A 37 7.53 -2.00 0.62
C HIS A 37 7.73 -2.58 -0.78
N GLY A 38 8.75 -2.09 -1.52
CA GLY A 38 9.10 -2.56 -2.85
C GLY A 38 9.20 -1.45 -3.88
N ASN A 39 9.48 -1.84 -5.12
CA ASN A 39 9.80 -0.94 -6.22
C ASN A 39 9.01 -1.31 -7.50
N LEU A 40 8.74 -0.32 -8.35
CA LEU A 40 8.21 -0.54 -9.70
C LEU A 40 9.15 0.07 -10.73
N PHE A 41 9.45 -0.69 -11.79
CA PHE A 41 10.22 -0.20 -12.93
C PHE A 41 9.36 -0.14 -14.19
N GLY A 42 9.42 0.97 -14.92
CA GLY A 42 8.61 1.16 -16.12
C GLY A 42 8.90 2.47 -16.85
N THR A 43 7.95 2.89 -17.69
CA THR A 43 8.01 4.21 -18.33
C THR A 43 7.62 5.30 -17.33
N GLU A 44 7.99 6.55 -17.62
CA GLU A 44 7.56 7.70 -16.80
C GLU A 44 6.04 7.70 -16.59
N LYS A 45 5.27 7.56 -17.68
CA LYS A 45 3.80 7.55 -17.63
C LYS A 45 3.27 6.44 -16.70
N PHE A 46 3.89 5.27 -16.72
CA PHE A 46 3.50 4.16 -15.86
C PHE A 46 3.77 4.47 -14.39
N CYS A 47 4.99 4.89 -14.04
CA CYS A 47 5.36 5.21 -12.66
C CYS A 47 4.58 6.43 -12.13
N ARG A 48 4.41 7.46 -12.95
CA ARG A 48 3.72 8.72 -12.60
C ARG A 48 2.25 8.49 -12.25
N LYS A 49 1.57 7.53 -12.91
CA LYS A 49 0.18 7.13 -12.58
C LYS A 49 0.02 6.73 -11.12
N TYR A 50 0.97 5.99 -10.57
CA TYR A 50 0.92 5.51 -9.19
C TYR A 50 1.43 6.58 -8.23
N TYR A 51 2.54 7.23 -8.58
CA TYR A 51 3.12 8.34 -7.82
C TYR A 51 2.10 9.42 -7.47
N SER A 52 1.29 9.85 -8.44
CA SER A 52 0.31 10.93 -8.25
C SER A 52 -0.80 10.62 -7.25
N ALA A 53 -1.06 9.34 -6.96
CA ALA A 53 -2.18 8.92 -6.12
C ALA A 53 -1.72 8.36 -4.75
N TRP A 54 -0.58 7.68 -4.70
CA TRP A 54 -0.24 6.84 -3.55
C TRP A 54 0.09 7.60 -2.27
N VAL A 55 0.58 8.84 -2.35
CA VAL A 55 0.75 9.69 -1.16
C VAL A 55 -0.60 9.97 -0.50
N SER A 56 -1.65 10.24 -1.28
CA SER A 56 -3.00 10.48 -0.76
C SER A 56 -3.76 9.21 -0.38
N VAL A 57 -3.50 8.09 -1.07
CA VAL A 57 -4.20 6.82 -0.84
C VAL A 57 -3.61 6.08 0.36
N PHE A 58 -2.31 6.18 0.59
CA PHE A 58 -1.61 5.50 1.68
C PHE A 58 -0.92 6.50 2.62
N PRO A 59 -1.65 7.46 3.23
CA PRO A 59 -1.07 8.52 4.05
C PRO A 59 -0.40 8.01 5.33
N LEU A 60 -0.68 6.76 5.73
CA LEU A 60 -0.01 6.11 6.87
C LEU A 60 1.31 5.43 6.48
N LEU A 61 1.54 5.18 5.18
CA LEU A 61 2.77 4.62 4.65
C LEU A 61 3.70 5.71 4.12
N PHE A 62 3.14 6.70 3.42
CA PHE A 62 3.90 7.76 2.78
C PHE A 62 3.61 9.13 3.40
N ASP A 63 4.67 9.88 3.70
CA ASP A 63 4.60 11.24 4.23
C ASP A 63 4.58 12.28 3.10
N GLU A 64 5.41 12.09 2.08
CA GLU A 64 5.49 12.95 0.91
C GLU A 64 5.93 12.20 -0.35
N GLY A 65 5.70 12.83 -1.50
CA GLY A 65 6.23 12.41 -2.78
C GLY A 65 7.47 13.22 -3.13
N VAL A 66 8.52 12.56 -3.61
CA VAL A 66 9.74 13.20 -4.10
C VAL A 66 10.05 12.73 -5.52
N GLU A 67 10.40 13.66 -6.41
CA GLU A 67 10.94 13.36 -7.73
C GLU A 67 12.45 13.63 -7.72
N THR A 68 13.26 12.71 -8.29
CA THR A 68 14.71 12.88 -8.38
C THR A 68 15.30 12.08 -9.53
N ASP A 69 16.47 12.48 -10.02
CA ASP A 69 17.30 11.74 -10.97
C ASP A 69 18.54 11.10 -10.31
N ASN A 70 18.76 11.39 -9.03
CA ASN A 70 19.93 10.97 -8.26
C ASN A 70 19.51 10.15 -7.05
N PHE A 71 19.07 8.93 -7.31
CA PHE A 71 18.70 7.96 -6.27
C PHE A 71 19.51 6.68 -6.42
N GLU A 72 20.10 6.20 -5.32
CA GLU A 72 20.81 4.93 -5.29
C GLU A 72 19.83 3.77 -5.16
N ILE A 73 19.71 2.97 -6.22
CA ILE A 73 18.83 1.81 -6.26
C ILE A 73 19.65 0.57 -5.90
N VAL A 74 19.31 -0.02 -4.76
CA VAL A 74 19.94 -1.26 -4.25
C VAL A 74 19.31 -2.50 -4.88
N ASP A 75 17.98 -2.49 -5.05
CA ASP A 75 17.23 -3.62 -5.61
C ASP A 75 16.47 -3.20 -6.88
N TYR A 76 16.82 -3.85 -7.98
CA TYR A 76 16.25 -3.62 -9.31
C TYR A 76 15.07 -4.54 -9.62
N GLU A 77 14.68 -5.45 -8.73
CA GLU A 77 13.53 -6.31 -8.96
C GLU A 77 12.21 -5.55 -8.78
N SER A 78 11.34 -5.57 -9.79
CA SER A 78 9.98 -5.04 -9.64
C SER A 78 9.18 -5.95 -8.73
N THR A 79 8.51 -5.37 -7.74
CA THR A 79 7.63 -6.12 -6.86
C THR A 79 6.32 -6.46 -7.58
N PHE A 80 6.16 -7.74 -7.95
CA PHE A 80 4.87 -8.27 -8.41
C PHE A 80 3.83 -8.11 -7.29
N ASP A 81 2.67 -7.52 -7.62
CA ASP A 81 1.57 -7.20 -6.70
C ASP A 81 1.85 -6.12 -5.62
N LEU A 82 2.70 -5.14 -5.92
CA LEU A 82 3.00 -4.04 -4.98
C LEU A 82 1.73 -3.32 -4.47
N VAL A 83 0.73 -3.09 -5.33
CA VAL A 83 -0.54 -2.44 -4.93
C VAL A 83 -1.23 -3.23 -3.81
N THR A 84 -1.40 -4.54 -4.00
CA THR A 84 -2.06 -5.41 -3.02
C THR A 84 -1.31 -5.42 -1.72
N LYS A 85 0.03 -5.52 -1.76
CA LYS A 85 0.88 -5.45 -0.57
C LYS A 85 0.71 -4.13 0.19
N LEU A 86 0.66 -3.00 -0.51
CA LEU A 86 0.44 -1.70 0.13
C LEU A 86 -0.93 -1.62 0.82
N ILE A 87 -1.99 -2.16 0.20
CA ILE A 87 -3.32 -2.24 0.80
C ILE A 87 -3.31 -3.11 2.07
N GLU A 88 -2.71 -4.31 2.00
CA GLU A 88 -2.63 -5.23 3.14
C GLU A 88 -1.88 -4.64 4.34
N ILE A 89 -0.91 -3.76 4.10
CA ILE A 89 -0.17 -3.05 5.15
C ILE A 89 -0.97 -1.84 5.65
N HIS A 90 -1.61 -1.10 4.75
CA HIS A 90 -2.31 0.14 5.10
C HIS A 90 -3.63 -0.09 5.83
N ASP A 91 -4.46 -1.02 5.36
CA ASP A 91 -5.81 -1.26 5.90
C ASP A 91 -5.82 -1.51 7.42
N PRO A 92 -4.95 -2.36 7.99
CA PRO A 92 -4.89 -2.56 9.44
C PRO A 92 -4.46 -1.31 10.20
N LEU A 93 -3.54 -0.51 9.64
CA LEU A 93 -3.07 0.74 10.25
C LEU A 93 -4.20 1.77 10.30
N GLU A 94 -4.97 1.86 9.22
CA GLU A 94 -6.12 2.76 9.14
C GLU A 94 -7.18 2.37 10.16
N LYS A 95 -7.54 1.07 10.23
CA LYS A 95 -8.49 0.55 11.24
C LYS A 95 -8.01 0.79 12.68
N ALA A 96 -6.72 0.63 12.95
CA ALA A 96 -6.17 0.88 14.28
C ALA A 96 -6.19 2.38 14.64
N SER A 97 -5.97 3.25 13.66
CA SER A 97 -5.92 4.71 13.84
C SER A 97 -7.29 5.38 13.98
N ASN A 98 -8.36 4.73 13.52
CA ASN A 98 -9.67 5.34 13.41
C ASN A 98 -10.70 4.66 14.35
N PRO A 99 -11.13 5.33 15.43
CA PRO A 99 -11.95 4.73 16.49
C PRO A 99 -13.35 4.28 16.02
N ILE A 100 -13.83 4.82 14.89
CA ILE A 100 -15.13 4.47 14.29
C ILE A 100 -15.14 2.98 13.87
N TRP A 101 -14.03 2.46 13.32
CA TRP A 101 -13.96 1.05 12.91
C TRP A 101 -13.89 0.09 14.10
N GLN A 102 -13.32 0.53 15.23
CA GLN A 102 -13.28 -0.26 16.46
C GLN A 102 -14.66 -0.44 17.12
N GLU A 103 -15.61 0.45 16.81
CA GLU A 103 -16.99 0.37 17.33
C GLU A 103 -17.87 -0.59 16.51
N ILE A 104 -17.61 -0.73 15.21
CA ILE A 104 -18.39 -1.58 14.30
C ILE A 104 -18.05 -3.07 14.51
N GLU A 105 -16.81 -3.39 14.88
CA GLU A 105 -16.37 -4.78 15.10
C GLU A 105 -16.63 -5.32 16.52
N LYS A 106 -17.03 -4.48 17.48
CA LYS A 106 -17.47 -5.00 18.78
C LYS A 106 -18.75 -5.81 18.54
N PRO A 107 -18.76 -7.14 18.77
CA PRO A 107 -20.01 -7.88 18.72
C PRO A 107 -20.92 -7.26 19.77
N GLN A 108 -22.00 -6.62 19.33
CA GLN A 108 -23.04 -6.19 20.24
C GLN A 108 -23.46 -7.43 21.03
N LYS A 109 -23.13 -7.47 22.32
CA LYS A 109 -23.60 -8.52 23.22
C LYS A 109 -25.12 -8.46 23.19
N LYS A 110 -25.74 -9.28 22.34
CA LYS A 110 -27.19 -9.46 22.31
C LYS A 110 -27.58 -9.89 23.71
N LYS A 111 -28.17 -8.97 24.48
CA LYS A 111 -28.90 -9.34 25.70
C LYS A 111 -29.98 -10.31 25.26
N LYS A 112 -29.79 -11.60 25.56
CA LYS A 112 -30.84 -12.60 25.44
C LYS A 112 -31.89 -12.25 26.49
N THR A 113 -32.84 -11.39 26.15
CA THR A 113 -34.09 -11.25 26.90
C THR A 113 -34.85 -12.57 26.74
N GLY A 114 -34.94 -13.31 27.85
CA GLY A 114 -35.49 -14.64 27.94
C GLY A 114 -36.89 -14.75 27.34
N PHE A 115 -36.97 -15.50 26.23
CA PHE A 115 -38.22 -15.91 25.59
C PHE A 115 -38.80 -17.17 26.27
N PHE A 116 -38.76 -17.26 27.61
CA PHE A 116 -39.30 -18.40 28.37
C PHE A 116 -39.89 -18.01 29.74
N GLN A 117 -40.58 -16.86 29.83
CA GLN A 117 -41.35 -16.49 31.02
C GLN A 117 -42.87 -16.41 30.80
N LYS A 118 -43.40 -17.08 29.76
CA LYS A 118 -44.85 -17.14 29.49
C LYS A 118 -45.44 -18.54 29.33
N LEU A 119 -44.73 -19.58 29.75
CA LEU A 119 -45.24 -20.97 29.73
C LEU A 119 -45.35 -21.64 31.11
N PHE A 120 -45.04 -20.94 32.20
CA PHE A 120 -45.25 -21.44 33.56
C PHE A 120 -45.93 -20.39 34.44
N CYS A 121 -47.23 -20.16 34.20
CA CYS A 121 -48.10 -19.70 35.27
C CYS A 121 -49.47 -20.36 35.08
N THR A 122 -49.56 -21.57 35.62
CA THR A 122 -50.79 -22.30 35.90
C THR A 122 -51.51 -21.61 37.06
N LYS A 123 -52.78 -21.25 36.88
CA LYS A 123 -53.90 -21.55 37.80
C LYS A 123 -55.19 -20.97 37.25
#